data_AF-A0A0F9RMT3-F1
#
_entry.id   AF-A0A0F9RMT3-F1
#
_cell.length_a   1.000
_cell.length_b   1.000
_cell.length_c   1.000
_cell.angle_alpha   90.00
_cell.angle_beta   90.00
_cell.angle_gamma   90.00
#
_symmetry.space_group_name_H-M   'P 1'
#
loop_
_entity.id
_entity.type
_entity.pdbx_description
1 polymer ?
#
loop_
_entity_poly.entity_id
_entity_poly.type
_entity_poly.pdbx_seq_one_letter_code
_entity_poly.pdbx_strand_id
1 'polypeptide(L)'
;MDITLDEIRVQIALGTFDPSIYPEIYHITDREILTFLAFCDDVVLRRAVASNPNTPFKVHYKQYTEDPDFLVRECAWEHTRLRYVRMFYKEPPRPSWRKDIDPYDTSCK
;
A
#
# COMPACT_ATOMS: atom_id res chain seq x y z
N MET A 1 27.94 -8.56 3.83
CA MET A 1 26.74 -8.59 4.67
C MET A 1 25.63 -9.01 3.73
N ASP A 2 25.22 -10.27 3.83
CA ASP A 2 24.20 -10.82 2.94
C ASP A 2 22.84 -10.36 3.47
N ILE A 3 22.24 -9.38 2.80
CA ILE A 3 20.85 -9.00 3.05
C ILE A 3 19.97 -10.14 2.55
N THR A 4 19.00 -10.54 3.37
CA THR A 4 18.03 -11.59 3.03
C THR A 4 16.93 -11.06 2.10
N LEU A 5 16.30 -11.95 1.33
CA LEU A 5 15.15 -11.62 0.49
C LEU A 5 13.99 -11.01 1.30
N ASP A 6 13.82 -11.40 2.55
CA ASP A 6 12.77 -10.87 3.43
C ASP A 6 13.08 -9.45 3.91
N GLU A 7 14.35 -9.14 4.21
CA GLU A 7 14.77 -7.76 4.49
C GLU A 7 14.54 -6.83 3.29
N ILE A 8 14.80 -7.31 2.07
CA ILE A 8 14.51 -6.55 0.84
C ILE A 8 13.00 -6.30 0.72
N ARG A 9 12.17 -7.31 0.94
CA ARG A 9 10.71 -7.19 0.87
C ARG A 9 10.17 -6.18 1.87
N VAL A 10 10.67 -6.20 3.10
CA VAL A 10 10.30 -5.23 4.14
C VAL A 10 10.68 -3.81 3.70
N GLN A 11 11.90 -3.61 3.20
CA GLN A 11 12.34 -2.30 2.73
C GLN A 11 11.50 -1.79 1.56
N ILE A 12 11.11 -2.66 0.62
CA ILE A 12 10.24 -2.31 -0.49
C ILE A 12 8.85 -1.93 0.02
N ALA A 13 8.25 -2.72 0.92
CA ALA A 13 6.94 -2.42 1.51
C ALA A 13 6.94 -1.07 2.21
N LEU A 14 7.99 -0.76 2.98
CA LEU A 14 8.15 0.50 3.69
C LEU A 14 8.56 1.68 2.78
N GLY A 15 8.93 1.42 1.53
CA GLY A 15 9.42 2.45 0.61
C GLY A 15 10.82 2.98 0.97
N THR A 16 11.59 2.23 1.76
CA THR A 16 12.96 2.57 2.17
C THR A 16 14.04 1.86 1.35
N PHE A 17 13.65 1.07 0.36
CA PHE A 17 14.57 0.37 -0.52
C PHE A 17 15.34 1.35 -1.42
N ASP A 18 16.66 1.23 -1.46
CA ASP A 18 17.54 2.00 -2.35
C ASP A 18 18.00 1.11 -3.53
N PRO A 19 17.45 1.34 -4.74
CA PRO A 19 17.80 0.57 -5.94
C PRO A 19 19.27 0.64 -6.34
N SER A 20 19.98 1.70 -5.93
CA SER A 20 21.40 1.89 -6.28
C SER A 20 22.31 0.87 -5.62
N ILE A 21 21.85 0.27 -4.51
CA ILE A 21 22.59 -0.77 -3.77
C ILE A 21 22.44 -2.14 -4.45
N TYR A 22 21.29 -2.41 -5.10
CA TYR A 22 20.95 -3.71 -5.67
C TYR A 22 20.32 -3.61 -7.08
N PRO A 23 21.05 -3.11 -8.09
CA PRO A 23 20.50 -2.86 -9.42
C PRO A 23 20.06 -4.14 -10.16
N GLU A 24 20.67 -5.28 -9.85
CA GLU A 24 20.37 -6.60 -10.42
C GLU A 24 18.93 -7.07 -10.09
N ILE A 25 18.43 -6.69 -8.91
CA ILE A 25 17.15 -7.14 -8.34
C ILE A 25 16.03 -6.16 -8.70
N TYR A 26 16.40 -4.88 -8.92
CA TYR A 26 15.47 -3.79 -9.21
C TYR A 26 14.64 -3.99 -10.48
N HIS A 27 15.14 -4.76 -11.46
CA HIS A 27 14.52 -4.85 -12.78
C HIS A 27 13.33 -5.83 -12.89
N ILE A 28 13.16 -6.74 -11.91
CA ILE A 28 11.92 -7.54 -11.71
C ILE A 28 10.88 -6.72 -10.91
N THR A 29 11.20 -5.44 -10.70
CA THR A 29 10.33 -4.27 -10.57
C THR A 29 9.41 -4.30 -9.37
N ASP A 30 9.66 -3.39 -8.44
CA ASP A 30 8.89 -3.07 -7.22
C ASP A 30 7.38 -3.31 -7.31
N ARG A 31 6.76 -3.12 -8.48
CA ARG A 31 5.35 -3.48 -8.72
C ARG A 31 5.00 -4.92 -8.41
N GLU A 32 5.78 -5.90 -8.87
CA GLU A 32 5.48 -7.32 -8.66
C GLU A 32 5.61 -7.66 -7.18
N ILE A 33 6.65 -7.15 -6.52
CA ILE A 33 6.89 -7.34 -5.09
C ILE A 33 5.79 -6.66 -4.27
N LEU A 34 5.46 -5.40 -4.55
CA LEU A 34 4.36 -4.69 -3.87
C LEU A 34 3.02 -5.39 -4.11
N THR A 35 2.78 -5.94 -5.30
CA THR A 35 1.57 -6.73 -5.58
C THR A 35 1.55 -8.01 -4.75
N PHE A 36 2.67 -8.74 -4.68
CA PHE A 36 2.78 -9.94 -3.86
C PHE A 36 2.55 -9.64 -2.36
N LEU A 37 3.21 -8.60 -1.84
CA LEU A 37 3.11 -8.20 -0.44
C LEU A 37 1.72 -7.65 -0.09
N ALA A 38 1.00 -7.02 -1.03
CA ALA A 38 -0.36 -6.55 -0.82
C ALA A 38 -1.38 -7.67 -0.53
N PHE A 39 -1.07 -8.91 -0.91
CA PHE A 39 -1.96 -10.07 -0.74
C PHE A 39 -1.34 -11.18 0.10
N CYS A 40 -0.22 -10.90 0.79
CA CYS A 40 0.36 -11.85 1.73
C CYS A 40 -0.45 -11.93 3.03
N ASP A 41 -0.24 -12.98 3.84
CA ASP A 41 -1.00 -13.18 5.08
C ASP A 41 -0.62 -12.18 6.20
N ASP A 42 0.57 -11.59 6.12
CA ASP A 42 1.07 -10.65 7.11
C ASP A 42 0.38 -9.27 6.97
N VAL A 43 -0.47 -8.95 7.95
CA VAL A 43 -1.21 -7.68 8.00
C VAL A 43 -0.30 -6.46 8.12
N VAL A 44 0.87 -6.59 8.74
CA VAL A 44 1.84 -5.49 8.89
C VAL A 44 2.43 -5.15 7.53
N LEU A 45 2.78 -6.17 6.73
CA LEU A 45 3.26 -5.98 5.37
C LEU A 45 2.16 -5.42 4.46
N ARG A 46 0.92 -5.92 4.55
CA ARG A 46 -0.21 -5.36 3.78
C ARG A 46 -0.47 -3.89 4.11
N ARG A 47 -0.41 -3.51 5.40
CA ARG A 47 -0.51 -2.11 5.84
C ARG A 47 0.62 -1.26 5.29
N ALA A 48 1.87 -1.73 5.36
CA ALA A 48 3.02 -1.01 4.81
C ALA A 48 2.84 -0.74 3.32
N VAL A 49 2.40 -1.75 2.56
CA VAL A 49 2.10 -1.60 1.12
C VAL A 49 0.96 -0.60 0.87
N ALA A 50 -0.08 -0.62 1.72
CA ALA A 50 -1.22 0.31 1.63
C ALA A 50 -0.84 1.76 1.98
N SER A 51 0.19 1.98 2.79
CA SER A 51 0.76 3.30 3.07
C SER A 51 1.85 3.73 2.08
N ASN A 52 2.28 2.84 1.19
CA ASN A 52 3.39 3.12 0.28
C ASN A 52 2.91 3.91 -0.97
N PRO A 53 3.48 5.10 -1.26
CA PRO A 53 3.08 5.91 -2.41
C PRO A 53 3.47 5.32 -3.76
N ASN A 54 4.45 4.41 -3.79
CA ASN A 54 4.91 3.73 -5.01
C ASN A 54 4.03 2.53 -5.38
N THR A 55 3.16 2.08 -4.47
CA THR A 55 2.21 0.99 -4.72
C THR A 55 1.30 1.33 -5.91
N PRO A 56 1.19 0.44 -6.91
CA PRO A 56 0.34 0.68 -8.07
C PRO A 56 -1.11 0.95 -7.69
N PHE A 57 -1.78 1.87 -8.39
CA PHE A 57 -3.17 2.24 -8.11
C PHE A 57 -4.13 1.04 -8.07
N LYS A 58 -3.96 0.07 -8.98
CA LYS A 58 -4.81 -1.13 -9.02
C LYS A 58 -4.67 -1.97 -7.75
N VAL A 59 -3.47 -1.99 -7.15
CA VAL A 59 -3.20 -2.70 -5.90
C VAL A 59 -3.86 -1.97 -4.74
N HIS A 60 -3.64 -0.65 -4.62
CA HIS A 60 -4.33 0.19 -3.63
C HIS A 60 -5.84 0.06 -3.70
N TYR A 61 -6.40 0.14 -4.91
CA TYR A 61 -7.84 0.04 -5.11
C TYR A 61 -8.38 -1.31 -4.63
N LYS A 62 -7.66 -2.41 -4.91
CA LYS A 62 -8.07 -3.74 -4.46
C LYS A 62 -7.94 -3.92 -2.95
N GLN A 63 -6.84 -3.46 -2.34
CA GLN A 63 -6.71 -3.46 -0.87
C GLN A 63 -7.84 -2.65 -0.22
N TYR A 64 -8.12 -1.47 -0.77
CA TYR A 64 -9.22 -0.62 -0.34
C TYR A 64 -10.61 -1.29 -0.43
N THR A 65 -10.91 -2.03 -1.51
CA THR A 65 -12.24 -2.64 -1.69
C THR A 65 -12.40 -4.01 -1.05
N GLU A 66 -11.33 -4.80 -0.93
CA GLU A 66 -11.39 -6.24 -0.68
C GLU A 66 -10.54 -6.73 0.50
N ASP A 67 -9.60 -5.95 1.04
CA ASP A 67 -8.75 -6.44 2.14
C ASP A 67 -9.61 -6.77 3.37
N PRO A 68 -9.40 -7.91 4.06
CA PRO A 68 -10.16 -8.24 5.26
C PRO A 68 -9.88 -7.31 6.44
N ASP A 69 -8.68 -6.74 6.53
CA ASP A 69 -8.27 -5.87 7.64
C ASP A 69 -8.74 -4.42 7.43
N PHE A 70 -9.36 -3.85 8.45
CA PHE A 70 -9.89 -2.49 8.39
C PHE A 70 -8.81 -1.41 8.20
N LEU A 71 -7.68 -1.53 8.91
CA LEU A 71 -6.61 -0.55 8.85
C LEU A 71 -5.91 -0.60 7.48
N VAL A 72 -5.77 -1.78 6.89
CA VAL A 72 -5.27 -1.90 5.50
C VAL A 72 -6.18 -1.14 4.53
N ARG A 73 -7.51 -1.34 4.64
CA ARG A 73 -8.48 -0.64 3.78
C ARG A 73 -8.43 0.88 3.95
N GLU A 74 -8.29 1.35 5.19
CA GLU A 74 -8.20 2.78 5.51
C GLU A 74 -6.91 3.41 4.97
N CYS A 75 -5.76 2.80 5.22
CA CYS A 75 -4.48 3.29 4.73
C CYS A 75 -4.45 3.33 3.18
N ALA A 76 -5.01 2.31 2.50
CA ALA A 76 -5.13 2.29 1.03
C ALA A 76 -6.09 3.37 0.49
N TRP A 77 -7.10 3.75 1.27
CA TRP A 77 -8.05 4.79 0.89
C TRP A 77 -7.40 6.17 0.75
N GLU A 78 -6.53 6.58 1.67
CA GLU A 78 -5.97 7.95 1.63
C GLU A 78 -5.16 8.19 0.34
N HIS A 79 -4.38 7.19 -0.09
CA HIS A 79 -3.62 7.26 -1.34
C HIS A 79 -4.55 7.17 -2.57
N THR A 80 -5.58 6.34 -2.50
CA THR A 80 -6.59 6.22 -3.56
C THR A 80 -7.38 7.52 -3.72
N ARG A 81 -7.78 8.16 -2.62
CA ARG A 81 -8.54 9.41 -2.59
C ARG A 81 -7.78 10.55 -3.22
N LEU A 82 -6.53 10.76 -2.82
CA LEU A 82 -5.69 11.80 -3.41
C LEU A 82 -5.55 11.63 -4.92
N ARG A 83 -5.34 10.39 -5.39
CA ARG A 83 -5.21 10.09 -6.82
C ARG A 83 -6.52 10.25 -7.58
N TYR A 84 -7.65 9.87 -6.98
CA TYR A 84 -8.97 10.01 -7.57
C TYR A 84 -9.39 11.48 -7.68
N VAL A 85 -9.21 12.27 -6.61
CA VAL A 85 -9.47 13.71 -6.61
C VAL A 85 -8.60 14.40 -7.67
N ARG A 86 -7.33 14.02 -7.79
CA ARG A 86 -6.44 14.55 -8.84
C ARG A 86 -6.90 14.22 -10.26
N MET A 87 -7.38 13.00 -10.50
CA MET A 87 -7.78 12.56 -11.85
C MET A 87 -9.17 13.06 -12.26
N PHE A 88 -10.10 13.11 -11.32
CA PHE A 88 -11.52 13.30 -11.61
C PHE A 88 -12.11 14.57 -10.99
N TYR A 89 -11.32 15.33 -10.22
CA TYR A 89 -11.75 16.54 -9.52
C TYR A 89 -13.02 16.33 -8.67
N LYS A 90 -13.17 15.13 -8.10
CA LYS A 90 -14.26 14.74 -7.21
C LYS A 90 -13.81 13.66 -6.22
N GLU A 91 -14.52 13.55 -5.10
CA GLU A 91 -14.30 12.48 -4.12
C GLU A 91 -14.64 11.10 -4.73
N PRO A 92 -13.86 10.04 -4.42
CA PRO A 92 -14.26 8.69 -4.80
C PRO A 92 -15.55 8.28 -4.07
N PRO A 93 -16.30 7.31 -4.62
CA PRO A 93 -17.41 6.71 -3.89
C PRO A 93 -16.91 6.21 -2.53
N ARG A 94 -17.48 6.74 -1.45
CA ARG A 94 -17.18 6.23 -0.11
C ARG A 94 -17.65 4.79 -0.02
N PRO A 95 -16.82 3.86 0.43
CA PRO A 95 -17.22 2.47 0.54
C PRO A 95 -18.17 2.33 1.75
N SER A 96 -18.97 1.27 1.75
CA SER A 96 -19.96 1.02 2.79
C SER A 96 -19.36 0.99 4.20
N TRP A 97 -18.16 0.43 4.33
CA TRP A 97 -17.44 0.31 5.61
C TRP A 97 -16.88 1.64 6.15
N ARG A 98 -16.86 2.73 5.37
CA ARG A 98 -16.35 4.05 5.80
C ARG A 98 -17.43 4.98 6.34
N LYS A 99 -18.70 4.55 6.32
CA LYS A 99 -19.83 5.40 6.75
C LYS A 99 -19.79 5.70 8.25
N ASP A 100 -19.17 4.82 9.02
CA ASP A 100 -19.19 4.83 10.48
C ASP A 100 -17.82 5.16 11.10
N ILE A 101 -16.82 5.54 10.29
CA ILE A 101 -15.49 5.90 10.79
C ILE A 101 -15.53 7.29 11.41
N ASP A 102 -15.08 7.39 12.66
CA ASP A 102 -14.84 8.66 13.33
C ASP A 102 -13.79 9.46 12.53
N PRO A 103 -14.11 10.66 12.02
CA PRO A 103 -13.16 11.49 11.28
C PRO A 103 -11.90 11.88 12.08
N TYR A 104 -11.85 11.60 13.39
CA TYR A 104 -10.70 11.83 14.26
C TYR A 104 -9.93 10.56 14.65
N ASP A 105 -10.29 9.37 14.14
CA ASP A 105 -9.48 8.17 14.35
C ASP A 105 -8.13 8.30 13.61
N THR A 106 -7.05 8.47 14.39
CA THR A 106 -5.69 8.65 13.86
C THR A 106 -4.88 7.35 13.83
N SER A 107 -5.50 6.18 13.96
CA SER A 107 -4.80 4.89 14.06
C SER A 107 -4.01 4.47 12.80
N CYS A 108 -4.20 5.14 11.65
CA CYS A 108 -3.37 4.99 10.44
C CYS A 108 -2.24 6.06 10.29
N LYS A 109 -1.90 6.86 11.32
CA LYS A 109 -0.74 7.78 11.30
C LYS A 109 0.55 7.14 11.81
#